data_AF-A0AAV6GVJ2-F1
#
_entry.id   AF-A0AAV6GVJ2-F1
#
_cell.length_a   1.000
_cell.length_b   1.000
_cell.length_c   1.000
_cell.angle_alpha   90.00
_cell.angle_beta   90.00
_cell.angle_gamma   90.00
#
_symmetry.space_group_name_H-M   'P 1'
#
loop_
_entity.id
_entity.type
_entity.pdbx_description
1 polymer ?
#
loop_
_entity_poly.entity_id
_entity_poly.type
_entity_poly.pdbx_seq_one_letter_code
_entity_poly.pdbx_strand_id
1 'polypeptide(L)'
;MGQERGDSNGVQTDDLIKILEGHIKEGYKFNSAKSCQQEEKEYNKDPSLSDRIHCLVTVIPASSVLWCADNKNVSGNVMQEKDEAFINKIKDVRACASTMDIPQVVILSKVDEACREVNKDIKMIYRSRMIREKIKYCSGNTGVPLNYIFPVKNYHEEIDLNEDMDVLLLSALKHILTFANDYVAEMKERKSLKSSLKKSLSAITS
;
A
#
# COMPACT_ATOMS: atom_id res chain seq x y z
N MET A 1 12.59 -9.76 -3.77
CA MET A 1 11.65 -10.02 -4.88
C MET A 1 10.62 -8.88 -4.86
N GLY A 2 10.64 -7.95 -5.82
CA GLY A 2 9.63 -6.88 -5.85
C GLY A 2 10.06 -5.49 -6.34
N GLN A 3 11.27 -5.33 -6.88
CA GLN A 3 11.69 -4.04 -7.44
C GLN A 3 12.60 -4.28 -8.65
N GLU A 4 12.03 -4.70 -9.76
CA GLU A 4 12.78 -4.86 -11.01
C GLU A 4 12.20 -3.93 -12.07
N ARG A 5 13.08 -3.10 -12.64
CA ARG A 5 12.74 -2.09 -13.64
C ARG A 5 12.69 -2.75 -15.03
N GLY A 6 11.50 -2.90 -15.60
CA GLY A 6 11.31 -3.31 -17.01
C GLY A 6 10.02 -4.11 -17.24
N ASP A 7 9.47 -4.02 -18.46
CA ASP A 7 8.20 -4.66 -18.84
C ASP A 7 8.25 -6.19 -18.83
N SER A 8 9.44 -6.79 -18.83
CA SER A 8 9.68 -8.24 -18.85
C SER A 8 10.14 -8.83 -17.51
N ASN A 9 10.36 -8.01 -16.49
CA ASN A 9 10.98 -8.44 -15.22
C ASN A 9 10.18 -7.89 -14.03
N GLY A 10 8.97 -8.39 -13.81
CA GLY A 10 8.18 -7.97 -12.66
C GLY A 10 6.94 -8.82 -12.44
N VAL A 11 6.31 -8.62 -11.29
CA VAL A 11 5.05 -9.29 -10.95
C VAL A 11 3.95 -8.81 -11.90
N GLN A 12 3.12 -9.74 -12.36
CA GLN A 12 1.94 -9.45 -13.17
C GLN A 12 0.87 -8.77 -12.31
N THR A 13 0.22 -7.72 -12.81
CA THR A 13 -0.84 -7.00 -12.09
C THR A 13 -1.97 -7.96 -11.67
N ASP A 14 -2.28 -8.92 -12.53
CA ASP A 14 -3.30 -9.93 -12.32
C ASP A 14 -2.95 -10.86 -11.14
N ASP A 15 -1.67 -11.19 -10.95
CA ASP A 15 -1.22 -11.93 -9.75
C ASP A 15 -1.38 -11.10 -8.48
N LEU A 16 -1.12 -9.78 -8.54
CA LEU A 16 -1.32 -8.89 -7.39
C LEU A 16 -2.80 -8.80 -7.00
N ILE A 17 -3.71 -8.75 -7.98
CA ILE A 17 -5.16 -8.78 -7.73
C ILE A 17 -5.57 -10.10 -7.07
N LYS A 18 -5.11 -11.24 -7.60
CA LYS A 18 -5.36 -12.56 -7.00
C LYS A 18 -4.83 -12.66 -5.58
N ILE A 19 -3.70 -12.02 -5.26
CA ILE A 19 -3.17 -11.94 -3.89
C ILE A 19 -4.12 -11.15 -2.99
N LEU A 20 -4.63 -9.99 -3.44
CA LEU A 20 -5.61 -9.23 -2.67
C LEU A 20 -6.82 -10.09 -2.29
N GLU A 21 -7.27 -10.93 -3.22
CA GLU A 21 -8.41 -11.83 -3.06
C GLU A 21 -8.08 -13.14 -2.32
N GLY A 22 -6.81 -13.40 -1.99
CA GLY A 22 -6.35 -14.60 -1.27
C GLY A 22 -6.23 -15.86 -2.14
N HIS A 23 -6.25 -15.70 -3.45
CA HIS A 23 -6.17 -16.79 -4.43
C HIS A 23 -4.76 -17.33 -4.67
N ILE A 24 -3.71 -16.69 -4.14
CA ILE A 24 -2.31 -17.14 -4.27
C ILE A 24 -1.79 -17.65 -2.92
N LYS A 25 -1.28 -18.89 -2.89
CA LYS A 25 -0.70 -19.49 -1.68
C LYS A 25 0.74 -19.02 -1.43
N GLU A 26 1.15 -19.13 -0.17
CA GLU A 26 2.53 -18.90 0.23
C GLU A 26 3.50 -19.81 -0.56
N GLY A 27 4.64 -19.23 -0.96
CA GLY A 27 5.66 -19.94 -1.74
C GLY A 27 5.47 -19.90 -3.26
N TYR A 28 4.40 -19.27 -3.77
CA TYR A 28 4.26 -19.01 -5.21
C TYR A 28 5.42 -18.19 -5.75
N LYS A 29 6.03 -18.66 -6.85
CA LYS A 29 7.11 -17.95 -7.55
C LYS A 29 6.53 -17.18 -8.72
N PHE A 30 6.54 -15.86 -8.61
CA PHE A 30 6.06 -14.98 -9.68
C PHE A 30 6.79 -15.23 -11.00
N ASN A 31 6.01 -15.30 -12.07
CA ASN A 31 6.51 -15.41 -13.43
C ASN A 31 6.16 -14.13 -14.19
N SER A 32 7.16 -13.45 -14.73
CA SER A 32 6.94 -12.21 -15.46
C SER A 32 6.25 -12.41 -16.81
N ALA A 33 6.22 -13.64 -17.35
CA ALA A 33 5.58 -13.94 -18.62
C ALA A 33 4.14 -14.45 -18.48
N LYS A 34 3.75 -14.98 -17.31
CA LYS A 34 2.46 -15.63 -17.10
C LYS A 34 1.94 -15.43 -15.68
N SER A 35 0.65 -15.08 -15.58
CA SER A 35 -0.12 -15.00 -14.34
C SER A 35 -0.52 -16.41 -13.88
N CYS A 36 -0.68 -16.61 -12.56
CA CYS A 36 -1.07 -17.87 -11.93
C CYS A 36 -2.45 -18.33 -12.42
N GLN A 37 -2.53 -19.57 -12.90
CA GLN A 37 -3.78 -20.15 -13.40
C GLN A 37 -4.52 -20.93 -12.30
N GLN A 38 -5.83 -21.09 -12.45
CA GLN A 38 -6.69 -21.73 -11.46
C GLN A 38 -6.40 -23.24 -11.28
N GLU A 39 -5.75 -23.86 -12.26
CA GLU A 39 -5.32 -25.25 -12.28
C GLU A 39 -4.00 -25.47 -11.54
N GLU A 40 -3.24 -24.41 -11.26
CA GLU A 40 -1.96 -24.49 -10.56
C GLU A 40 -2.16 -24.90 -9.10
N LYS A 41 -1.18 -25.65 -8.56
CA LYS A 41 -1.23 -26.16 -7.18
C LYS A 41 -1.19 -25.02 -6.16
N GLU A 42 -0.52 -23.94 -6.53
CA GLU A 42 -0.31 -22.70 -5.80
C GLU A 42 -1.57 -21.81 -5.79
N TYR A 43 -2.56 -22.09 -6.63
CA TYR A 43 -3.83 -21.37 -6.65
C TYR A 43 -4.77 -21.89 -5.55
N ASN A 44 -5.39 -20.97 -4.82
CA ASN A 44 -6.41 -21.23 -3.82
C ASN A 44 -7.80 -20.99 -4.42
N LYS A 45 -8.56 -22.06 -4.67
CA LYS A 45 -9.87 -21.96 -5.34
C LYS A 45 -10.97 -21.34 -4.48
N ASP A 46 -10.86 -21.47 -3.15
CA ASP A 46 -11.86 -20.97 -2.21
C ASP A 46 -11.17 -20.24 -1.05
N PRO A 47 -10.77 -18.97 -1.25
CA PRO A 47 -10.03 -18.22 -0.25
C PRO A 47 -10.90 -17.88 0.95
N SER A 48 -10.42 -18.31 2.12
CA SER A 48 -10.97 -17.93 3.42
C SER A 48 -10.69 -16.46 3.73
N LEU A 49 -11.27 -15.92 4.80
CA LEU A 49 -10.99 -14.53 5.18
C LEU A 49 -9.51 -14.33 5.57
N SER A 50 -8.86 -15.33 6.16
CA SER A 50 -7.45 -15.27 6.55
C SER A 50 -6.50 -15.29 5.36
N ASP A 51 -6.95 -15.78 4.19
CA ASP A 51 -6.12 -15.81 2.99
C ASP A 51 -6.08 -14.46 2.27
N ARG A 52 -7.06 -13.58 2.53
CA ARG A 52 -7.22 -12.29 1.86
C ARG A 52 -6.35 -11.21 2.48
N ILE A 53 -5.97 -10.22 1.69
CA ILE A 53 -5.32 -9.01 2.21
C ILE A 53 -6.34 -8.14 2.95
N HIS A 54 -5.99 -7.72 4.16
CA HIS A 54 -6.85 -6.87 5.01
C HIS A 54 -6.45 -5.39 4.99
N CYS A 55 -5.24 -5.08 4.54
CA CYS A 55 -4.77 -3.71 4.37
C CYS A 55 -3.64 -3.67 3.34
N LEU A 56 -3.73 -2.74 2.38
CA LEU A 56 -2.68 -2.50 1.40
C LEU A 56 -1.77 -1.37 1.88
N VAL A 57 -0.49 -1.67 2.11
CA VAL A 57 0.50 -0.68 2.56
C VAL A 57 1.46 -0.38 1.41
N THR A 58 1.55 0.89 1.01
CA THR A 58 2.49 1.37 -0.01
C THR A 58 3.62 2.16 0.65
N VAL A 59 4.87 1.75 0.44
CA VAL A 59 6.04 2.46 0.99
C VAL A 59 6.66 3.32 -0.11
N ILE A 60 6.75 4.62 0.14
CA ILE A 60 7.29 5.60 -0.81
C ILE A 60 8.43 6.36 -0.12
N PRO A 61 9.65 6.37 -0.67
CA PRO A 61 10.71 7.25 -0.18
C PRO A 61 10.35 8.72 -0.43
N ALA A 62 10.45 9.56 0.60
CA ALA A 62 10.20 10.99 0.48
C ALA A 62 11.15 11.66 -0.50
N SER A 63 12.38 11.16 -0.64
CA SER A 63 13.37 11.61 -1.63
C SER A 63 13.00 11.22 -3.07
N SER A 64 12.26 10.12 -3.27
CA SER A 64 11.78 9.66 -4.59
C SER A 64 10.45 10.28 -5.04
N VAL A 65 9.76 11.00 -4.15
CA VAL A 65 8.60 11.81 -4.52
C VAL A 65 9.11 12.95 -5.42
N LEU A 66 9.17 12.69 -6.72
CA LEU A 66 9.51 13.65 -7.77
C LEU A 66 8.59 14.86 -7.59
N TRP A 67 9.18 15.97 -7.19
CA TRP A 67 8.50 17.25 -7.14
C TRP A 67 8.16 17.68 -8.57
N CYS A 68 6.90 17.54 -8.96
CA CYS A 68 6.33 18.20 -10.13
C CYS A 68 5.43 19.36 -9.68
N ALA A 69 5.95 20.23 -8.83
CA ALA A 69 5.33 21.52 -8.58
C ALA A 69 6.47 22.49 -8.25
N ASP A 70 6.57 23.55 -9.04
CA ASP A 70 7.37 24.76 -8.82
C ASP A 70 8.80 24.85 -9.38
N ASN A 71 9.26 23.92 -10.23
CA ASN A 71 10.45 24.20 -11.03
C ASN A 71 10.35 23.72 -12.48
N LYS A 72 9.69 24.52 -13.33
CA LYS A 72 9.86 24.46 -14.79
C LYS A 72 11.32 24.70 -15.25
N ASN A 73 12.23 25.00 -14.32
CA ASN A 73 13.64 25.29 -14.60
C ASN A 73 14.63 24.25 -14.05
N VAL A 74 14.18 23.12 -13.48
CA VAL A 74 15.08 21.97 -13.28
C VAL A 74 14.91 21.05 -14.48
N SER A 75 15.65 21.38 -15.54
CA SER A 75 15.98 20.44 -16.60
C SER A 75 16.72 19.27 -15.97
N GLY A 76 16.02 18.16 -15.77
CA GLY A 76 16.61 16.94 -15.23
C GLY A 76 15.69 16.23 -14.26
N ASN A 77 14.61 15.65 -14.77
CA ASN A 77 14.16 14.29 -14.44
C ASN A 77 12.91 14.03 -15.29
N VAL A 78 13.14 13.67 -16.55
CA VAL A 78 12.13 13.03 -17.39
C VAL A 78 11.70 11.77 -16.63
N MET A 79 10.45 11.71 -16.16
CA MET A 79 9.85 10.43 -15.74
C MET A 79 10.02 9.49 -16.93
N GLN A 80 10.79 8.42 -16.75
CA GLN A 80 10.98 7.48 -17.85
C GLN A 80 9.66 6.74 -18.09
N GLU A 81 9.38 6.32 -19.32
CA GLU A 81 8.17 5.52 -19.65
C GLU A 81 7.97 4.32 -18.71
N LYS A 82 9.08 3.77 -18.20
CA LYS A 82 9.12 2.67 -17.22
C LYS A 82 8.61 3.06 -15.83
N ASP A 83 8.81 4.30 -15.41
CA ASP A 83 8.26 4.83 -14.17
C ASP A 83 6.74 5.01 -14.31
N GLU A 84 6.27 5.40 -15.49
CA GLU A 84 4.84 5.54 -15.79
C GLU A 84 4.12 4.18 -15.82
N ALA A 85 4.70 3.17 -16.47
CA ALA A 85 4.16 1.81 -16.47
C ALA A 85 4.06 1.22 -15.05
N PHE A 86 5.08 1.43 -14.22
CA PHE A 86 5.07 1.00 -12.82
C PHE A 86 4.01 1.75 -11.99
N ILE A 87 3.91 3.07 -12.17
CA ILE A 87 2.88 3.89 -11.52
C ILE A 87 1.48 3.41 -11.92
N ASN A 88 1.26 3.08 -13.19
CA ASN A 88 -0.02 2.56 -13.67
C ASN A 88 -0.35 1.20 -13.05
N LYS A 89 0.62 0.27 -12.94
CA LYS A 89 0.41 -1.00 -12.21
C LYS A 89 -0.03 -0.78 -10.76
N ILE A 90 0.62 0.14 -10.04
CA ILE A 90 0.22 0.48 -8.66
C ILE A 90 -1.20 1.06 -8.64
N LYS A 91 -1.53 1.95 -9.58
CA LYS A 91 -2.89 2.53 -9.68
C LYS A 91 -3.96 1.46 -9.93
N ASP A 92 -3.66 0.46 -10.76
CA ASP A 92 -4.59 -0.63 -11.06
C ASP A 92 -4.85 -1.51 -9.83
N VAL A 93 -3.78 -1.94 -9.15
CA VAL A 93 -3.89 -2.71 -7.88
C VAL A 93 -4.66 -1.92 -6.84
N ARG A 94 -4.38 -0.61 -6.75
CA ARG A 94 -5.07 0.32 -5.84
C ARG A 94 -6.55 0.44 -6.16
N ALA A 95 -6.92 0.59 -7.43
CA ALA A 95 -8.31 0.66 -7.86
C ALA A 95 -9.05 -0.63 -7.50
N CYS A 96 -8.42 -1.78 -7.71
CA CYS A 96 -8.98 -3.07 -7.33
C CYS A 96 -9.15 -3.19 -5.80
N ALA A 97 -8.15 -2.79 -5.02
CA ALA A 97 -8.25 -2.72 -3.56
C ALA A 97 -9.41 -1.81 -3.11
N SER A 98 -9.59 -0.65 -3.76
CA SER A 98 -10.71 0.25 -3.48
C SER A 98 -12.07 -0.39 -3.76
N THR A 99 -12.22 -1.14 -4.86
CA THR A 99 -13.47 -1.86 -5.15
C THR A 99 -13.80 -2.97 -4.15
N MET A 100 -12.79 -3.46 -3.43
CA MET A 100 -12.93 -4.47 -2.38
C MET A 100 -13.07 -3.86 -0.97
N ASP A 101 -13.19 -2.53 -0.87
CA ASP A 101 -13.16 -1.75 0.38
C ASP A 101 -11.91 -2.01 1.23
N ILE A 102 -10.81 -2.49 0.63
CA ILE A 102 -9.57 -2.77 1.36
C ILE A 102 -8.95 -1.43 1.76
N PRO A 103 -8.65 -1.19 3.06
CA PRO A 103 -8.01 0.03 3.51
C PRO A 103 -6.60 0.15 2.94
N GLN A 104 -6.25 1.36 2.53
CA GLN A 104 -4.98 1.66 1.88
C GLN A 104 -4.22 2.69 2.69
N VAL A 105 -2.97 2.37 3.01
CA VAL A 105 -2.08 3.21 3.83
C VAL A 105 -0.80 3.48 3.07
N VAL A 106 -0.28 4.70 3.19
CA VAL A 106 1.03 5.07 2.64
C VAL A 106 2.01 5.31 3.78
N ILE A 107 3.18 4.67 3.70
CA ILE A 107 4.33 4.99 4.54
C ILE A 107 5.25 5.87 3.71
N LEU A 108 5.37 7.13 4.09
CA LEU A 108 6.32 8.07 3.51
C LEU A 108 7.65 7.95 4.26
N SER A 109 8.54 7.08 3.75
CA SER A 109 9.83 6.75 4.37
C SER A 109 10.93 7.75 4.03
N LYS A 110 12.11 7.67 4.68
CA LYS A 110 13.31 8.49 4.34
C LYS A 110 13.03 10.01 4.33
N VAL A 111 12.20 10.47 5.26
CA VAL A 111 11.80 11.88 5.38
C VAL A 111 12.95 12.80 5.79
N ASP A 112 13.94 12.25 6.47
CA ASP A 112 15.17 12.89 6.91
C ASP A 112 16.10 13.19 5.73
N GLU A 113 16.24 12.27 4.77
CA GLU A 113 16.96 12.55 3.51
C GLU A 113 16.30 13.69 2.73
N ALA A 114 14.97 13.79 2.82
CA ALA A 114 14.19 14.76 2.05
C ALA A 114 14.12 16.14 2.70
N CYS A 115 14.32 16.25 4.02
CA CYS A 115 14.18 17.51 4.76
C CYS A 115 15.25 17.67 5.85
N ARG A 116 16.12 18.68 5.68
CA ARG A 116 17.21 18.98 6.61
C ARG A 116 16.74 19.29 8.04
N GLU A 117 15.57 19.91 8.21
CA GLU A 117 15.01 20.19 9.53
C GLU A 117 14.68 18.89 10.28
N VAL A 118 14.08 17.92 9.57
CA VAL A 118 13.71 16.61 10.10
C VAL A 118 14.94 15.74 10.36
N ASN A 119 15.97 15.85 9.52
CA ASN A 119 17.25 15.17 9.75
C ASN A 119 17.93 15.65 11.04
N LYS A 120 17.87 16.95 11.34
CA LYS A 120 18.42 17.51 12.57
C LYS A 120 17.58 17.19 13.81
N ASP A 121 16.27 17.28 13.67
CA ASP A 121 15.31 17.01 14.74
C ASP A 121 14.06 16.36 14.15
N ILE A 122 13.92 15.05 14.39
CA ILE A 122 12.80 14.24 13.90
C ILE A 122 11.44 14.74 14.40
N LYS A 123 11.39 15.49 15.52
CA LYS A 123 10.15 16.11 16.04
C LYS A 123 9.59 17.16 15.09
N MET A 124 10.39 17.64 14.13
CA MET A 124 9.96 18.56 13.09
C MET A 124 9.16 17.88 11.98
N ILE A 125 9.01 16.56 11.95
CA ILE A 125 8.36 15.82 10.86
C ILE A 125 6.95 16.34 10.51
N TYR A 126 6.11 16.63 11.51
CA TYR A 126 4.75 17.18 11.31
C TYR A 126 4.70 18.71 11.33
N ARG A 127 5.81 19.38 11.63
CA ARG A 127 5.92 20.85 11.64
C ARG A 127 6.53 21.39 10.35
N SER A 128 7.39 20.60 9.70
CA SER A 128 8.09 21.01 8.51
C SER A 128 7.13 21.19 7.34
N ARG A 129 7.20 22.37 6.72
CA ARG A 129 6.41 22.71 5.54
C ARG A 129 6.68 21.72 4.40
N MET A 130 7.93 21.32 4.23
CA MET A 130 8.37 20.45 3.14
C MET A 130 7.76 19.05 3.23
N ILE A 131 7.72 18.46 4.42
CA ILE A 131 7.07 17.15 4.64
C ILE A 131 5.57 17.27 4.41
N ARG A 132 4.93 18.34 4.90
CA ARG A 132 3.50 18.58 4.68
C ARG A 132 3.15 18.68 3.20
N GLU A 133 3.98 19.36 2.41
CA GLU A 133 3.79 19.44 0.95
C GLU A 133 3.98 18.08 0.27
N LYS A 134 4.95 17.27 0.72
CA LYS A 134 5.12 15.89 0.22
C LYS A 134 3.93 14.99 0.55
N ILE A 135 3.37 15.08 1.77
CA ILE A 135 2.15 14.34 2.14
C ILE A 135 0.98 14.75 1.24
N LYS A 136 0.78 16.05 0.99
CA LYS A 136 -0.28 16.54 0.08
C LYS A 136 -0.10 16.03 -1.34
N TYR A 137 1.12 16.09 -1.85
CA TYR A 137 1.45 15.58 -3.18
C TYR A 137 1.21 14.07 -3.27
N CYS A 138 1.68 13.29 -2.29
CA CYS A 138 1.43 11.86 -2.20
C CYS A 138 -0.08 11.58 -2.19
N SER A 139 -0.86 12.32 -1.41
CA SER A 139 -2.33 12.17 -1.39
C SER A 139 -2.96 12.44 -2.75
N GLY A 140 -2.57 13.52 -3.44
CA GLY A 140 -3.07 13.83 -4.79
C GLY A 140 -2.76 12.75 -5.82
N ASN A 141 -1.56 12.16 -5.78
CA ASN A 141 -1.16 11.14 -6.74
C ASN A 141 -1.67 9.73 -6.39
N THR A 142 -1.70 9.41 -5.09
CA THR A 142 -2.10 8.09 -4.60
C THR A 142 -3.59 7.99 -4.33
N GLY A 143 -4.36 9.09 -4.31
CA GLY A 143 -5.78 9.07 -3.94
C GLY A 143 -6.03 8.69 -2.48
N VAL A 144 -4.97 8.45 -1.69
CA VAL A 144 -5.06 8.11 -0.28
C VAL A 144 -5.26 9.39 0.52
N PRO A 145 -6.23 9.45 1.45
CA PRO A 145 -6.44 10.61 2.31
C PRO A 145 -5.20 10.95 3.15
N LEU A 146 -4.99 12.23 3.46
CA LEU A 146 -3.81 12.70 4.20
C LEU A 146 -3.62 11.99 5.55
N ASN A 147 -4.71 11.64 6.23
CA ASN A 147 -4.71 10.94 7.52
C ASN A 147 -4.36 9.44 7.43
N TYR A 148 -4.14 8.92 6.21
CA TYR A 148 -3.67 7.56 5.93
C TYR A 148 -2.23 7.56 5.38
N ILE A 149 -1.54 8.69 5.47
CA ILE A 149 -0.14 8.85 5.04
C ILE A 149 0.72 9.12 6.27
N PHE A 150 1.59 8.16 6.61
CA PHE A 150 2.44 8.21 7.78
C PHE A 150 3.89 8.51 7.38
N PRO A 151 4.41 9.72 7.67
CA PRO A 151 5.82 10.02 7.48
C PRO A 151 6.65 9.31 8.57
N VAL A 152 7.70 8.60 8.16
CA VAL A 152 8.60 7.87 9.06
C VAL A 152 10.06 8.03 8.63
N LYS A 153 10.95 8.03 9.61
CA LYS A 153 12.40 7.87 9.39
C LYS A 153 12.76 6.40 9.50
N ASN A 154 13.60 5.91 8.61
CA ASN A 154 14.07 4.53 8.64
C ASN A 154 15.32 4.43 9.51
N TYR A 155 15.42 3.33 10.26
CA TYR A 155 16.69 2.89 10.84
C TYR A 155 17.63 2.46 9.71
N HIS A 156 18.74 3.18 9.55
CA HIS A 156 19.71 2.87 8.51
C HIS A 156 21.16 3.18 8.91
N GLU A 157 21.37 4.16 9.80
CA GLU A 157 22.69 4.53 10.33
C GLU A 157 22.76 4.36 11.85
N GLU A 158 21.62 4.29 12.53
CA GLU A 158 21.51 4.19 13.98
C GLU A 158 21.85 2.77 14.46
N ILE A 159 22.69 2.69 15.47
CA ILE A 159 23.07 1.42 16.13
C ILE A 159 22.08 1.10 17.26
N ASP A 160 21.69 2.12 18.02
CA ASP A 160 20.77 2.02 19.13
C ASP A 160 19.36 2.49 18.75
N LEU A 161 18.37 2.03 19.52
CA LEU A 161 16.99 2.47 19.39
C LEU A 161 16.85 3.95 19.74
N ASN A 162 15.97 4.63 19.00
CA ASN A 162 15.64 6.02 19.19
C ASN A 162 14.14 6.18 19.45
N GLU A 163 13.78 6.66 20.64
CA GLU A 163 12.39 6.78 21.07
C GLU A 163 11.54 7.62 20.10
N ASP A 164 12.07 8.73 19.59
CA ASP A 164 11.33 9.60 18.68
C ASP A 164 11.06 8.91 17.32
N MET A 165 11.98 8.08 16.84
CA MET A 165 11.80 7.26 15.63
C MET A 165 10.82 6.11 15.88
N ASP A 166 10.96 5.44 17.03
CA ASP A 166 10.10 4.33 17.44
C ASP A 166 8.65 4.77 17.58
N VAL A 167 8.39 5.94 18.18
CA VAL A 167 7.04 6.48 18.31
C VAL A 167 6.38 6.65 16.93
N LEU A 168 7.10 7.12 15.92
CA LEU A 168 6.57 7.28 14.56
C LEU A 168 6.27 5.94 13.89
N LEU A 169 7.22 5.00 13.96
CA LEU A 169 7.07 3.66 13.35
C LEU A 169 5.96 2.85 14.04
N LEU A 170 5.95 2.82 15.36
CA LEU A 170 4.94 2.12 16.15
C LEU A 170 3.55 2.75 15.98
N SER A 171 3.47 4.09 15.86
CA SER A 171 2.21 4.77 15.54
C SER A 171 1.68 4.35 14.16
N ALA A 172 2.54 4.35 13.13
CA ALA A 172 2.16 3.91 11.79
C ALA A 172 1.69 2.44 11.78
N LEU A 173 2.43 1.55 12.44
CA LEU A 173 2.06 0.13 12.57
C LEU A 173 0.74 -0.04 13.33
N LYS A 174 0.54 0.68 14.43
CA LYS A 174 -0.71 0.65 15.19
C LYS A 174 -1.89 1.03 14.30
N HIS A 175 -1.78 2.10 13.52
CA HIS A 175 -2.84 2.51 12.60
C HIS A 175 -3.12 1.47 11.51
N ILE A 176 -2.07 0.90 10.90
CA ILE A 176 -2.21 -0.17 9.90
C ILE A 176 -2.97 -1.37 10.49
N LEU A 177 -2.59 -1.80 11.70
CA LEU A 177 -3.25 -2.91 12.39
C LEU A 177 -4.71 -2.58 12.74
N THR A 178 -4.99 -1.37 13.19
CA THR A 178 -6.36 -0.91 13.44
C THR A 178 -7.20 -0.98 12.17
N PHE A 179 -6.72 -0.44 11.05
CA PHE A 179 -7.45 -0.48 9.78
C PHE A 179 -7.70 -1.92 9.29
N ALA A 180 -6.69 -2.79 9.41
CA ALA A 180 -6.85 -4.20 9.05
C ALA A 180 -7.88 -4.91 9.94
N ASN A 181 -7.85 -4.66 11.25
CA ASN A 181 -8.80 -5.25 12.20
C ASN A 181 -10.23 -4.77 11.97
N ASP A 182 -10.41 -3.47 11.74
CA ASP A 182 -11.72 -2.87 11.43
C ASP A 182 -12.30 -3.48 10.15
N TYR A 183 -11.47 -3.61 9.09
CA TYR A 183 -11.87 -4.27 7.85
C TYR A 183 -12.32 -5.73 8.08
N VAL A 184 -11.55 -6.50 8.87
CA VAL A 184 -11.91 -7.89 9.20
C VAL A 184 -13.21 -7.97 9.99
N ALA A 185 -13.44 -7.05 10.93
CA ALA A 185 -14.67 -6.97 11.71
C ALA A 185 -15.88 -6.70 10.81
N GLU A 186 -15.80 -5.69 9.94
CA GLU A 186 -16.85 -5.37 8.97
C GLU A 186 -17.14 -6.55 8.03
N MET A 187 -16.10 -7.23 7.54
CA MET A 187 -16.27 -8.37 6.65
C MET A 187 -16.99 -9.54 7.33
N LYS A 188 -16.74 -9.77 8.62
CA LYS A 188 -17.48 -10.78 9.40
C LYS A 188 -18.95 -10.41 9.56
N GLU A 189 -19.26 -9.15 9.85
CA GLU A 189 -20.64 -8.65 9.96
C GLU A 189 -21.38 -8.76 8.62
N ARG A 190 -20.77 -8.34 7.51
CA ARG A 190 -21.32 -8.47 6.16
C ARG A 190 -21.62 -9.94 5.80
N LYS A 191 -20.73 -10.87 6.16
CA LYS A 191 -20.95 -12.32 5.96
C LYS A 191 -22.14 -12.83 6.78
N SER A 192 -22.23 -12.42 8.05
CA SER A 192 -23.35 -12.77 8.94
C SER A 192 -24.69 -12.29 8.36
N LEU A 193 -24.79 -11.02 7.98
CA LEU A 193 -25.98 -10.42 7.37
C LEU A 193 -26.41 -11.13 6.09
N LYS A 194 -25.47 -11.41 5.17
CA LYS A 194 -25.76 -12.16 3.94
C LYS A 194 -26.30 -13.56 4.22
N SER A 195 -25.78 -14.23 5.25
CA SER A 195 -26.25 -15.56 5.65
C SER A 195 -27.68 -15.52 6.19
N SER A 196 -28.03 -14.50 6.99
CA SER A 196 -29.38 -14.30 7.52
C SER A 196 -30.38 -13.96 6.42
N LEU A 197 -29.98 -13.09 5.48
CA LEU A 197 -30.83 -12.66 4.36
C LEU A 197 -31.11 -13.81 3.38
N LYS A 198 -30.13 -14.69 3.16
CA LYS A 198 -30.32 -15.91 2.36
C LYS A 198 -31.31 -16.87 3.02
N LYS A 199 -31.25 -17.04 4.35
CA LYS A 199 -32.20 -17.87 5.12
C LYS A 199 -33.62 -17.31 5.06
N SER A 200 -33.80 -15.99 5.21
CA SER A 200 -35.12 -15.37 5.13
C SER A 200 -35.74 -15.49 3.74
N LEU A 201 -34.94 -15.33 2.68
CA LEU A 201 -35.42 -15.51 1.30
C LEU A 201 -35.88 -16.96 1.04
N SER A 202 -35.11 -17.96 1.48
CA SER A 202 -35.50 -19.37 1.31
C SER A 202 -36.79 -19.74 2.06
N ALA A 203 -37.08 -19.07 3.18
CA ALA A 203 -38.30 -19.28 3.94
C ALA A 203 -39.55 -18.64 3.31
N ILE A 204 -39.38 -17.63 2.44
CA ILE A 204 -40.48 -16.99 1.72
C ILE A 204 -40.81 -17.76 0.43
N THR A 205 -39.84 -18.47 -0.15
CA THR A 205 -40.00 -19.24 -1.39
C THR A 205 -40.42 -20.70 -1.19
N SER A 206 -40.61 -21.15 0.06
CA SER A 206 -41.05 -22.50 0.44
C SER A 206 -42.48 -22.47 0.95
#